data_AF-A0A7S2HZ45-F1
#
_entry.id   AF-A0A7S2HZ45-F1
#
_cell.length_a   1.000
_cell.length_b   1.000
_cell.length_c   1.000
_cell.angle_alpha   90.00
_cell.angle_beta   90.00
_cell.angle_gamma   90.00
#
_symmetry.space_group_name_H-M   'P 1'
#
loop_
_entity.id
_entity.type
_entity.pdbx_description
1 polymer ?
#
loop_
_entity_poly.entity_id
_entity_poly.type
_entity_poly.pdbx_seq_one_letter_code
_entity_poly.pdbx_strand_id
1 'polypeptide(L)'
;WAFITLFRAVTGEAWNSVMHDLLKGEKDFFEEGSWCAPDTLYDASTPEKFKVLNDKCLIDHPNSCVQTVGGWNFLPAAFWTTYILIICLMVMNLVIAVILEGYNDGKGSPEDEVIEVCIQTWRKYDADQKMTLPLKEAMHFIYEVITTWLKQQGKEDGEGSAKELITLMSDLSKIPMKNAKACHMTMTEDGRVDFLEATKQVLRFTCIDNDVSHLHEIEEESLIHVIDKKEEQRLHRLEAKRSKDLKVKRGMTSDLRLAVAAVKLQRYYRTHVAPKRKNWMIE
;
A
#
# COMPACT_ATOMS: atom_id res chain seq x y z
N TRP A 1 16.77 33.02 13.90
CA TRP A 1 17.07 33.56 12.55
C TRP A 1 17.85 32.58 11.68
N ALA A 2 18.96 31.99 12.15
CA ALA A 2 19.76 31.04 11.35
C ALA A 2 18.95 29.89 10.70
N PHE A 3 18.07 29.23 11.45
CA PHE A 3 17.21 28.16 10.92
C PHE A 3 16.29 28.63 9.77
N ILE A 4 15.72 29.82 9.89
CA ILE A 4 14.86 30.43 8.87
C ILE A 4 15.68 30.73 7.61
N THR A 5 16.90 31.27 7.78
CA THR A 5 17.81 31.54 6.66
C THR A 5 18.20 30.25 5.93
N LEU A 6 18.47 29.17 6.65
CA LEU A 6 18.77 27.86 6.07
C LEU A 6 17.58 27.31 5.29
N PHE A 7 16.36 27.40 5.84
CA PHE A 7 15.13 26.96 5.15
C PHE A 7 14.87 27.78 3.88
N ARG A 8 15.04 29.09 3.93
CA ARG A 8 14.95 29.97 2.74
C ARG A 8 16.00 29.64 1.69
N ALA A 9 17.20 29.26 2.11
CA ALA A 9 18.24 28.83 1.17
C ALA A 9 17.90 27.49 0.48
N VAL A 10 17.12 26.59 1.11
CA VAL A 10 16.68 25.32 0.49
C VAL A 10 15.84 25.57 -0.77
N THR A 11 15.03 26.64 -0.79
CA THR A 11 14.23 27.00 -1.97
C THR A 11 15.03 27.70 -3.07
N GLY A 12 16.34 27.89 -2.87
CA GLY A 12 17.22 28.60 -3.80
C GLY A 12 17.22 30.12 -3.62
N GLU A 13 16.53 30.66 -2.62
CA GLU A 13 16.43 32.11 -2.42
C GLU A 13 17.65 32.69 -1.68
N ALA A 14 18.37 33.59 -2.36
CA ALA A 14 19.43 34.45 -1.84
C ALA A 14 20.57 33.75 -1.05
N TRP A 15 20.73 32.43 -1.20
CA TRP A 15 21.83 31.69 -0.58
C TRP A 15 23.19 32.17 -1.14
N ASN A 16 23.25 32.47 -2.44
CA ASN A 16 24.44 32.98 -3.11
C ASN A 16 24.84 34.36 -2.58
N SER A 17 23.85 35.24 -2.38
CA SER A 17 24.06 36.58 -1.82
C SER A 17 24.64 36.50 -0.41
N VAL A 18 24.05 35.66 0.45
CA VAL A 18 24.53 35.43 1.83
C VAL A 18 25.92 34.82 1.84
N MET A 19 26.21 33.89 0.92
CA MET A 19 27.55 33.31 0.76
C MET A 19 28.58 34.38 0.40
N HIS A 20 28.28 35.24 -0.58
CA HIS A 20 29.17 36.32 -1.00
C HIS A 20 29.35 37.39 0.09
N ASP A 21 28.30 37.74 0.82
CA ASP A 21 28.41 38.69 1.94
C ASP A 21 29.31 38.16 3.07
N LEU A 22 29.31 36.85 3.30
CA LEU A 22 30.21 36.20 4.28
C LEU A 22 31.63 35.98 3.74
N LEU A 23 31.83 36.04 2.42
CA LEU A 23 33.14 35.93 1.79
C LEU A 23 33.93 37.25 1.83
N LYS A 24 33.23 38.39 1.93
CA LYS A 24 33.83 39.72 1.96
C LYS A 24 34.82 39.88 3.12
N GLY A 25 35.99 40.42 2.80
CA GLY A 25 36.98 40.85 3.77
C GLY A 25 36.90 42.34 4.08
N GLU A 26 37.76 42.81 4.97
CA GLU A 26 37.87 44.22 5.38
C GLU A 26 37.99 45.17 4.17
N LYS A 27 38.82 44.82 3.18
CA LYS A 27 39.04 45.62 1.97
C LYS A 27 37.78 45.77 1.13
N ASP A 28 37.02 44.70 0.97
CA ASP A 28 35.80 44.69 0.14
C ASP A 28 34.71 45.57 0.77
N PHE A 29 34.58 45.54 2.10
CA PHE A 29 33.64 46.42 2.81
C PHE A 29 34.02 47.90 2.65
N PHE A 30 35.32 48.22 2.74
CA PHE A 30 35.81 49.60 2.53
C PHE A 30 35.56 50.12 1.11
N GLU A 31 35.69 49.29 0.08
CA GLU A 31 35.38 49.67 -1.31
C GLU A 31 33.89 49.92 -1.54
N GLU A 32 33.01 49.18 -0.84
CA GLU A 32 31.55 49.36 -0.88
C GLU A 32 31.07 50.59 -0.08
N GLY A 33 31.96 51.30 0.62
CA GLY A 33 31.61 52.46 1.45
C GLY A 33 30.98 52.08 2.81
N SER A 34 31.07 50.80 3.18
CA SER A 34 30.70 50.30 4.49
C SER A 34 31.97 49.99 5.31
N TRP A 35 31.84 49.70 6.61
CA TRP A 35 33.01 49.38 7.42
C TRP A 35 32.70 48.26 8.40
N CYS A 36 33.65 47.34 8.52
CA CYS A 36 33.73 46.37 9.59
C CYS A 36 35.08 46.56 10.30
N ALA A 37 35.16 46.23 11.58
CA ALA A 37 36.41 46.29 12.33
C ALA A 37 36.97 44.89 12.60
N PRO A 38 38.30 44.72 12.70
CA PRO A 38 38.88 43.43 13.05
C PRO A 38 38.49 43.01 14.47
N ASP A 39 38.36 41.70 14.70
CA ASP A 39 37.99 41.12 16.01
C ASP A 39 38.89 41.56 17.16
N THR A 40 40.15 41.88 16.86
CA THR A 40 41.14 42.38 17.83
C THR A 40 40.73 43.71 18.47
N LEU A 41 39.85 44.49 17.82
CA LEU A 41 39.32 45.74 18.36
C LEU A 41 38.27 45.52 19.46
N TYR A 42 37.59 44.37 19.47
CA TYR A 42 36.54 44.02 20.44
C TYR A 42 37.06 43.20 21.61
N ASP A 43 38.38 43.20 21.83
CA ASP A 43 39.00 42.50 22.94
C ASP A 43 38.66 43.17 24.29
N ALA A 44 37.72 42.56 25.03
CA ALA A 44 37.28 42.98 26.36
C ALA A 44 38.17 42.45 27.50
N SER A 45 39.34 41.88 27.20
CA SER A 45 40.24 41.27 28.21
C SER A 45 40.76 42.24 29.27
N THR A 46 40.76 43.55 28.98
CA THR A 46 41.25 44.59 29.91
C THR A 46 40.12 45.55 30.30
N PRO A 47 40.00 45.90 31.60
CA PRO A 47 38.90 46.73 32.11
C PRO A 47 38.87 48.14 31.52
N GLU A 48 40.02 48.67 31.10
CA GLU A 48 40.12 49.97 30.43
C GLU A 48 39.55 49.94 29.00
N LYS A 49 39.83 48.88 28.23
CA LYS A 49 39.26 48.70 26.89
C LYS A 49 37.75 48.48 26.96
N PHE A 50 37.28 47.64 27.89
CA PHE A 50 35.86 47.41 28.12
C PHE A 50 35.08 48.71 28.34
N LYS A 51 35.62 49.63 29.17
CA LYS A 51 35.00 50.93 29.41
C LYS A 51 34.87 51.78 28.13
N VAL A 52 35.92 51.83 27.31
CA VAL A 52 35.92 52.58 26.04
C VAL A 52 34.97 51.97 25.01
N LEU A 53 34.90 50.63 24.94
CA LEU A 53 33.98 49.90 24.05
C LEU A 53 32.52 50.09 24.50
N ASN A 54 32.27 50.09 25.81
CA ASN A 54 30.95 50.31 26.39
C ASN A 54 30.47 51.76 26.20
N ASP A 55 31.35 52.74 26.46
CA ASP A 55 31.05 54.17 26.29
C ASP A 55 30.73 54.54 24.83
N LYS A 56 31.21 53.74 23.86
CA LYS A 56 30.94 53.90 22.43
C LYS A 56 29.78 53.02 21.91
N CYS A 57 29.07 52.30 22.77
CA CYS A 57 28.00 51.36 22.42
C CYS A 57 28.42 50.27 21.40
N LEU A 58 29.72 49.91 21.37
CA LEU A 58 30.27 48.93 20.43
C LEU A 58 30.17 47.48 20.93
N ILE A 59 29.70 47.28 22.17
CA ILE A 59 29.53 45.95 22.80
C ILE A 59 28.16 45.33 22.48
N ASP A 60 27.11 46.15 22.40
CA ASP A 60 25.74 45.66 22.16
C ASP A 60 25.54 45.21 20.70
N HIS A 61 26.23 45.87 19.76
CA HIS A 61 26.21 45.57 18.33
C HIS A 61 27.62 45.61 17.72
N PRO A 62 28.46 44.58 17.96
CA PRO A 62 29.80 44.54 17.40
C PRO A 62 29.73 44.40 15.87
N ASN A 63 30.36 45.31 15.14
CA ASN A 63 30.48 45.26 13.68
C ASN A 63 31.81 44.62 13.24
N SER A 64 32.10 43.45 13.82
CA SER A 64 33.29 42.66 13.52
C SER A 64 33.26 42.12 12.08
N CYS A 65 34.40 42.22 11.38
CA CYS A 65 34.58 41.58 10.08
C CYS A 65 34.52 40.05 10.20
N VAL A 66 34.21 39.36 9.10
CA VAL A 66 34.28 37.89 9.07
C VAL A 66 35.73 37.42 9.28
N GLN A 67 35.93 36.48 10.22
CA GLN A 67 37.23 35.94 10.60
C GLN A 67 38.00 35.34 9.42
N THR A 68 39.08 36.02 9.00
CA THR A 68 39.98 35.56 7.93
C THR A 68 41.09 34.66 8.46
N VAL A 69 41.25 33.49 7.85
CA VAL A 69 42.40 32.61 8.08
C VAL A 69 43.41 32.88 6.97
N GLY A 70 44.49 33.61 7.28
CA GLY A 70 45.52 33.95 6.30
C GLY A 70 45.07 34.93 5.21
N GLY A 71 44.08 35.79 5.50
CA GLY A 71 43.55 36.78 4.55
C GLY A 71 42.52 36.23 3.57
N TRP A 72 42.08 34.97 3.72
CA TRP A 72 41.06 34.38 2.85
C TRP A 72 39.97 33.65 3.66
N ASN A 73 38.72 33.79 3.20
CA ASN A 73 37.51 33.28 3.86
C ASN A 73 36.85 32.15 3.06
N PHE A 74 37.50 30.98 2.89
CA PHE A 74 36.90 29.92 2.07
C PHE A 74 35.75 29.15 2.76
N LEU A 75 35.65 29.22 4.09
CA LEU A 75 34.70 28.43 4.89
C LEU A 75 33.22 28.66 4.53
N PRO A 76 32.74 29.91 4.33
CA PRO A 76 31.36 30.14 3.91
C PRO A 76 31.05 29.55 2.53
N ALA A 77 31.98 29.65 1.56
CA ALA A 77 31.81 29.06 0.23
C ALA A 77 31.67 27.54 0.29
N ALA A 78 32.53 26.87 1.07
CA ALA A 78 32.48 25.43 1.27
C ALA A 78 31.19 25.01 1.98
N PHE A 79 30.80 25.70 3.05
CA PHE A 79 29.57 25.42 3.79
C PHE A 79 28.32 25.56 2.91
N TRP A 80 28.13 26.71 2.25
CA TRP A 80 26.92 26.96 1.47
C TRP A 80 26.82 26.04 0.24
N THR A 81 27.94 25.79 -0.44
CA THR A 81 27.95 24.90 -1.60
C THR A 81 27.64 23.45 -1.21
N THR A 82 28.25 22.94 -0.14
CA THR A 82 27.97 21.57 0.34
C THR A 82 26.55 21.42 0.89
N TYR A 83 26.06 22.43 1.63
CA TYR A 83 24.69 22.46 2.14
C TYR A 83 23.66 22.39 1.02
N ILE A 84 23.79 23.23 -0.01
CA ILE A 84 22.87 23.25 -1.16
C ILE A 84 22.93 21.93 -1.94
N LEU A 85 24.12 21.36 -2.16
CA LEU A 85 24.25 20.06 -2.84
C LEU A 85 23.56 18.93 -2.07
N ILE A 86 23.79 18.83 -0.76
CA ILE A 86 23.22 17.77 0.08
C ILE A 86 21.69 17.91 0.15
N ILE A 87 21.17 19.12 0.44
CA ILE A 87 19.73 19.31 0.58
C ILE A 87 19.00 19.11 -0.75
N CYS A 88 19.60 19.52 -1.88
CA CYS A 88 19.03 19.27 -3.20
C CYS A 88 18.93 17.77 -3.48
N LEU A 89 19.98 16.99 -3.20
CA LEU A 89 19.94 15.53 -3.33
C LEU A 89 18.88 14.90 -2.42
N MET A 90 18.78 15.35 -1.17
CA MET A 90 17.77 14.85 -0.23
C MET A 90 16.35 15.15 -0.70
N VAL A 91 16.06 16.39 -1.10
CA VAL A 91 14.73 16.81 -1.55
C VAL A 91 14.36 16.09 -2.85
N MET A 92 15.27 15.99 -3.82
CA MET A 92 15.00 15.25 -5.06
C MET A 92 14.66 13.78 -4.80
N ASN A 93 15.42 13.11 -3.92
CA ASN A 93 15.16 11.72 -3.59
C ASN A 93 13.82 11.52 -2.85
N LEU A 94 13.47 12.42 -1.93
CA LEU A 94 12.20 12.39 -1.22
C LEU A 94 11.03 12.62 -2.19
N VAL A 95 11.12 13.64 -3.04
CA VAL A 95 10.08 13.96 -4.02
C VAL A 95 9.88 12.81 -5.01
N ILE A 96 10.95 12.18 -5.51
CA ILE A 96 10.83 11.01 -6.39
C ILE A 96 10.13 9.85 -5.68
N ALA A 97 10.48 9.56 -4.44
CA ALA A 97 9.83 8.49 -3.68
C ALA A 97 8.32 8.73 -3.53
N VAL A 98 7.93 9.95 -3.16
CA VAL A 98 6.51 10.33 -3.00
C VAL A 98 5.77 10.32 -4.35
N ILE A 99 6.42 10.77 -5.43
CA ILE A 99 5.82 10.72 -6.76
C ILE A 99 5.65 9.28 -7.24
N LEU A 100 6.61 8.39 -6.97
CA LEU A 100 6.49 6.98 -7.35
C LEU A 100 5.38 6.28 -6.57
N GLU A 101 5.24 6.57 -5.28
CA GLU A 101 4.13 6.07 -4.46
C GLU A 101 2.78 6.60 -4.97
N GLY A 102 2.65 7.92 -5.18
CA GLY A 102 1.43 8.52 -5.72
C GLY A 102 1.10 8.09 -7.15
N TYR A 103 2.10 7.78 -7.97
CA TYR A 103 1.90 7.26 -9.32
C TYR A 103 1.47 5.79 -9.31
N ASN A 104 1.96 4.99 -8.35
CA ASN A 104 1.51 3.63 -8.15
C ASN A 104 0.04 3.57 -7.71
N ASP A 105 -0.37 4.47 -6.81
CA ASP A 105 -1.76 4.58 -6.36
C ASP A 105 -2.70 5.13 -7.45
N GLY A 106 -2.17 5.94 -8.38
CA GLY A 106 -2.93 6.52 -9.49
C GLY A 106 -3.15 5.59 -10.68
N LYS A 107 -2.37 4.51 -10.80
CA LYS A 107 -2.65 3.45 -11.77
C LYS A 107 -3.76 2.58 -11.20
N GLY A 108 -4.99 2.77 -11.71
CA GLY A 108 -6.07 1.83 -11.44
C GLY A 108 -5.57 0.42 -11.70
N SER A 109 -5.56 -0.41 -10.66
CA SER A 109 -5.15 -1.79 -10.79
C SER A 109 -6.29 -2.53 -11.54
N PRO A 110 -6.00 -3.47 -12.45
CA PRO A 110 -7.06 -4.24 -13.10
C PRO A 110 -7.96 -4.95 -12.07
N GLU A 111 -7.44 -5.22 -10.88
CA GLU A 111 -8.19 -5.73 -9.73
C GLU A 111 -9.26 -4.75 -9.22
N ASP A 112 -8.97 -3.45 -9.17
CA ASP A 112 -9.92 -2.41 -8.75
C ASP A 112 -11.11 -2.33 -9.70
N GLU A 113 -10.87 -2.45 -11.00
CA GLU A 113 -11.92 -2.48 -12.02
C GLU A 113 -12.82 -3.72 -11.84
N VAL A 114 -12.22 -4.90 -11.59
CA VAL A 114 -12.99 -6.13 -11.29
C VAL A 114 -13.82 -5.97 -10.02
N ILE A 115 -13.26 -5.35 -8.97
CA ILE A 115 -13.97 -5.09 -7.71
C ILE A 115 -15.14 -4.14 -7.96
N GLU A 116 -14.99 -3.13 -8.80
CA GLU A 116 -16.09 -2.23 -9.14
C GLU A 116 -17.23 -2.98 -9.85
N VAL A 117 -16.91 -3.86 -10.80
CA VAL A 117 -17.90 -4.75 -11.45
C VAL A 117 -18.57 -5.67 -10.42
N CYS A 118 -17.82 -6.20 -9.45
CA CYS A 118 -18.38 -6.98 -8.35
C CYS A 118 -19.39 -6.17 -7.54
N ILE A 119 -19.07 -4.92 -7.17
CA ILE A 119 -19.95 -4.05 -6.38
C ILE A 119 -21.23 -3.72 -7.15
N GLN A 120 -21.09 -3.35 -8.42
CA GLN A 120 -22.24 -3.00 -9.26
C GLN A 120 -23.18 -4.20 -9.46
N THR A 121 -22.60 -5.39 -9.67
CA THR A 121 -23.39 -6.62 -9.87
C THR A 121 -24.01 -7.11 -8.57
N TRP A 122 -23.30 -7.02 -7.44
CA TRP A 122 -23.80 -7.48 -6.14
C TRP A 122 -25.05 -6.71 -5.70
N ARG A 123 -25.10 -5.40 -5.98
CA ARG A 123 -26.28 -4.55 -5.70
C ARG A 123 -27.57 -5.07 -6.35
N LYS A 124 -27.48 -5.83 -7.45
CA LYS A 124 -28.65 -6.44 -8.10
C LYS A 124 -29.20 -7.64 -7.30
N TYR A 125 -28.31 -8.39 -6.66
CA TYR A 125 -28.66 -9.62 -5.92
C TYR A 125 -29.02 -9.32 -4.45
N ASP A 126 -28.37 -8.33 -3.84
CA ASP A 126 -28.53 -7.98 -2.43
C ASP A 126 -29.12 -6.57 -2.25
N ALA A 127 -30.41 -6.42 -2.61
CA ALA A 127 -31.14 -5.17 -2.43
C ALA A 127 -31.25 -4.75 -0.95
N ASP A 128 -31.23 -5.73 -0.03
CA ASP A 128 -31.36 -5.53 1.41
C ASP A 128 -30.02 -5.20 2.11
N GLN A 129 -28.90 -5.13 1.37
CA GLN A 129 -27.56 -4.88 1.89
C GLN A 129 -27.14 -5.83 3.04
N LYS A 130 -27.60 -7.09 2.98
CA LYS A 130 -27.30 -8.11 4.00
C LYS A 130 -25.84 -8.59 3.94
N MET A 131 -25.13 -8.26 2.86
CA MET A 131 -23.76 -8.67 2.53
C MET A 131 -23.59 -10.20 2.44
N THR A 132 -24.70 -10.93 2.30
CA THR A 132 -24.75 -12.39 2.22
C THR A 132 -25.74 -12.83 1.17
N LEU A 133 -25.38 -13.85 0.38
CA LEU A 133 -26.28 -14.49 -0.57
C LEU A 133 -26.37 -16.00 -0.29
N PRO A 134 -27.50 -16.67 -0.57
CA PRO A 134 -27.56 -18.12 -0.65
C PRO A 134 -26.51 -18.64 -1.64
N LEU A 135 -25.89 -19.81 -1.37
CA LEU A 135 -24.84 -20.36 -2.23
C LEU A 135 -25.21 -20.34 -3.71
N LYS A 136 -26.44 -20.76 -4.07
CA LYS A 136 -26.90 -20.78 -5.46
C LYS A 136 -26.84 -19.40 -6.12
N GLU A 137 -27.28 -18.35 -5.43
CA GLU A 137 -27.26 -16.97 -5.92
C GLU A 137 -25.84 -16.40 -5.94
N ALA A 138 -25.03 -16.68 -4.93
CA ALA A 138 -23.62 -16.29 -4.89
C ALA A 138 -22.84 -16.88 -6.09
N MET A 139 -23.15 -18.13 -6.46
CA MET A 139 -22.56 -18.78 -7.63
C MET A 139 -23.02 -18.14 -8.95
N HIS A 140 -24.30 -17.76 -9.07
CA HIS A 140 -24.79 -17.00 -10.23
C HIS A 140 -24.12 -15.61 -10.34
N PHE A 141 -23.95 -14.93 -9.21
CA PHE A 141 -23.23 -13.67 -9.12
C PHE A 141 -21.78 -13.79 -9.64
N ILE A 142 -21.02 -14.79 -9.16
CA ILE A 142 -19.63 -15.01 -9.59
C ILE A 142 -19.55 -15.20 -11.11
N TYR A 143 -20.47 -15.97 -11.68
CA TYR A 143 -20.54 -16.18 -13.12
C TYR A 143 -20.89 -14.91 -13.90
N GLU A 144 -21.89 -14.14 -13.46
CA GLU A 144 -22.28 -12.88 -14.12
C GLU A 144 -21.12 -11.88 -14.14
N VAL A 145 -20.37 -11.77 -13.04
CA VAL A 145 -19.21 -10.88 -12.97
C VAL A 145 -18.11 -11.32 -13.92
N ILE A 146 -17.73 -12.60 -13.91
CA ILE A 146 -16.66 -13.12 -14.79
C ILE A 146 -17.02 -12.94 -16.26
N THR A 147 -18.27 -13.23 -16.64
CA THR A 147 -18.71 -13.06 -18.03
C THR A 147 -18.78 -11.60 -18.45
N THR A 148 -19.19 -10.71 -17.56
CA THR A 148 -19.20 -9.27 -17.84
C THR A 148 -17.78 -8.74 -18.01
N TRP A 149 -16.86 -9.16 -17.14
CA TRP A 149 -15.45 -8.82 -17.22
C TRP A 149 -14.79 -9.32 -18.52
N LEU A 150 -14.99 -10.59 -18.88
CA LEU A 150 -14.45 -11.16 -20.12
C LEU A 150 -14.97 -10.45 -21.37
N LYS A 151 -16.24 -10.03 -21.37
CA LYS A 151 -16.83 -9.23 -22.46
C LYS A 151 -16.19 -7.85 -22.56
N GLN A 152 -15.91 -7.19 -21.44
CA GLN A 152 -15.21 -5.89 -21.43
C GLN A 152 -13.79 -5.99 -21.97
N GLN A 153 -13.12 -7.13 -21.77
CA GLN A 153 -11.77 -7.42 -22.28
C GLN A 153 -11.74 -7.85 -23.77
N GLY A 154 -12.89 -7.93 -24.45
CA GLY A 154 -12.95 -8.29 -25.89
C GLY A 154 -12.58 -9.75 -26.21
N LYS A 155 -12.47 -10.63 -25.21
CA LYS A 155 -12.22 -12.07 -25.39
C LYS A 155 -13.56 -12.80 -25.59
N GLU A 156 -14.06 -12.86 -26.83
CA GLU A 156 -15.31 -13.57 -27.16
C GLU A 156 -15.20 -15.11 -27.05
N ASP A 157 -13.98 -15.67 -27.16
CA ASP A 157 -13.73 -17.12 -27.19
C ASP A 157 -13.67 -17.81 -25.80
N GLY A 158 -13.91 -17.08 -24.70
CA GLY A 158 -13.88 -17.62 -23.33
C GLY A 158 -15.11 -18.44 -22.92
N GLU A 159 -16.08 -18.63 -23.83
CA GLU A 159 -17.37 -19.25 -23.57
C GLU A 159 -17.28 -20.70 -23.03
N GLY A 160 -16.20 -21.42 -23.35
CA GLY A 160 -16.00 -22.82 -22.94
C GLY A 160 -15.83 -23.00 -21.43
N SER A 161 -14.92 -22.26 -20.81
CA SER A 161 -14.60 -22.37 -19.37
C SER A 161 -15.74 -21.83 -18.49
N ALA A 162 -16.36 -20.72 -18.92
CA ALA A 162 -17.49 -20.11 -18.22
C ALA A 162 -18.74 -21.01 -18.25
N LYS A 163 -19.06 -21.65 -19.39
CA LYS A 163 -20.14 -22.66 -19.49
C LYS A 163 -19.85 -23.89 -18.62
N GLU A 164 -18.60 -24.33 -18.53
CA GLU A 164 -18.20 -25.46 -17.66
C GLU A 164 -18.40 -25.11 -16.18
N LEU A 165 -18.10 -23.87 -15.77
CA LEU A 165 -18.40 -23.35 -14.44
C LEU A 165 -19.92 -23.36 -14.14
N ILE A 166 -20.78 -22.82 -15.02
CA ILE A 166 -22.25 -22.87 -14.82
C ILE A 166 -22.74 -24.30 -14.67
N THR A 167 -22.25 -25.20 -15.53
CA THR A 167 -22.66 -26.61 -15.55
C THR A 167 -22.27 -27.30 -14.25
N LEU A 168 -21.09 -26.99 -13.72
CA LEU A 168 -20.66 -27.43 -12.40
C LEU A 168 -21.54 -26.92 -11.26
N MET A 169 -22.04 -25.69 -11.36
CA MET A 169 -22.56 -24.92 -10.22
C MET A 169 -24.09 -25.03 -10.05
N SER A 170 -24.77 -25.72 -10.96
CA SER A 170 -26.21 -26.03 -10.86
C SER A 170 -26.53 -27.14 -9.86
N ASP A 171 -25.58 -28.01 -9.52
CA ASP A 171 -25.78 -29.18 -8.64
C ASP A 171 -24.48 -29.55 -7.91
N LEU A 172 -24.43 -29.33 -6.59
CA LEU A 172 -23.27 -29.66 -5.74
C LEU A 172 -22.82 -31.12 -5.88
N SER A 173 -23.73 -32.02 -6.24
CA SER A 173 -23.42 -33.45 -6.39
C SER A 173 -22.64 -33.78 -7.67
N LYS A 174 -22.65 -32.86 -8.66
CA LYS A 174 -22.01 -33.01 -9.96
C LYS A 174 -20.65 -32.31 -10.06
N ILE A 175 -20.28 -31.50 -9.07
CA ILE A 175 -18.98 -30.82 -9.00
C ILE A 175 -17.84 -31.85 -8.90
N PRO A 176 -16.94 -32.01 -9.90
CA PRO A 176 -15.71 -32.78 -9.74
C PRO A 176 -14.85 -32.20 -8.61
N MET A 177 -14.23 -33.06 -7.78
CA MET A 177 -13.45 -32.58 -6.62
C MET A 177 -12.24 -31.73 -7.02
N LYS A 178 -11.71 -31.91 -8.24
CA LYS A 178 -10.63 -31.05 -8.78
C LYS A 178 -11.07 -29.58 -8.81
N ASN A 179 -12.31 -29.31 -9.18
CA ASN A 179 -12.84 -27.96 -9.29
C ASN A 179 -13.37 -27.46 -7.95
N ALA A 180 -13.84 -28.34 -7.06
CA ALA A 180 -14.12 -27.98 -5.67
C ALA A 180 -12.84 -27.51 -4.95
N LYS A 181 -11.67 -28.10 -5.26
CA LYS A 181 -10.39 -27.62 -4.74
C LYS A 181 -10.05 -26.22 -5.26
N ALA A 182 -10.37 -25.91 -6.51
CA ALA A 182 -10.17 -24.58 -7.09
C ALA A 182 -11.06 -23.50 -6.45
N CYS A 183 -12.24 -23.86 -5.95
CA CYS A 183 -13.12 -22.95 -5.22
C CYS A 183 -12.75 -22.93 -3.72
N HIS A 184 -12.16 -21.83 -3.25
CA HIS A 184 -11.89 -21.61 -1.83
C HIS A 184 -12.92 -20.62 -1.31
N MET A 185 -14.03 -21.15 -0.80
CA MET A 185 -15.15 -20.33 -0.37
C MET A 185 -15.69 -20.86 0.94
N THR A 186 -15.75 -20.00 1.93
CA THR A 186 -16.33 -20.32 3.22
C THR A 186 -17.83 -20.00 3.22
N MET A 187 -18.62 -20.89 3.84
CA MET A 187 -20.07 -20.76 3.94
C MET A 187 -20.49 -20.68 5.39
N THR A 188 -21.54 -19.92 5.66
CA THR A 188 -22.25 -19.89 6.96
C THR A 188 -23.04 -21.21 7.14
N GLU A 189 -23.38 -21.59 8.37
CA GLU A 189 -24.17 -22.80 8.69
C GLU A 189 -25.47 -22.91 7.85
N ASP A 190 -26.11 -21.77 7.56
CA ASP A 190 -27.33 -21.68 6.75
C ASP A 190 -27.10 -21.84 5.23
N GLY A 191 -25.87 -22.15 4.81
CA GLY A 191 -25.51 -22.29 3.39
C GLY A 191 -25.43 -20.96 2.63
N ARG A 192 -25.12 -19.87 3.34
CA ARG A 192 -24.95 -18.51 2.78
C ARG A 192 -23.47 -18.14 2.63
N VAL A 193 -23.16 -17.34 1.63
CA VAL A 193 -21.82 -16.86 1.27
C VAL A 193 -21.75 -15.35 1.45
N ASP A 194 -20.68 -14.87 2.08
CA ASP A 194 -20.41 -13.44 2.25
C ASP A 194 -19.87 -12.81 0.95
N PHE A 195 -20.17 -11.54 0.72
CA PHE A 195 -19.65 -10.77 -0.42
C PHE A 195 -18.13 -10.89 -0.56
N LEU A 196 -17.39 -10.77 0.56
CA LEU A 196 -15.93 -10.83 0.55
C LEU A 196 -15.40 -12.16 0.01
N GLU A 197 -16.03 -13.27 0.38
CA GLU A 197 -15.63 -14.61 -0.06
C GLU A 197 -15.96 -14.83 -1.54
N ALA A 198 -17.11 -14.32 -1.99
CA ALA A 198 -17.49 -14.35 -3.40
C ALA A 198 -16.55 -13.50 -4.27
N THR A 199 -16.24 -12.27 -3.85
CA THR A 199 -15.33 -11.36 -4.57
C THR A 199 -13.90 -11.89 -4.61
N LYS A 200 -13.40 -12.47 -3.50
CA LYS A 200 -12.10 -13.16 -3.50
C LYS A 200 -12.05 -14.27 -4.54
N GLN A 201 -13.13 -15.04 -4.66
CA GLN A 201 -13.21 -16.10 -5.65
C GLN A 201 -13.26 -15.56 -7.08
N VAL A 202 -13.99 -14.46 -7.33
CA VAL A 202 -13.96 -13.77 -8.64
C VAL A 202 -12.55 -13.32 -8.98
N LEU A 203 -11.85 -12.63 -8.06
CA LEU A 203 -10.49 -12.16 -8.29
C LEU A 203 -9.52 -13.30 -8.59
N ARG A 204 -9.64 -14.43 -7.88
CA ARG A 204 -8.87 -15.65 -8.20
C ARG A 204 -9.11 -16.12 -9.63
N PHE A 205 -10.36 -16.10 -10.11
CA PHE A 205 -10.67 -16.51 -11.48
C PHE A 205 -10.26 -15.49 -12.54
N THR A 206 -10.20 -14.20 -12.22
CA THR A 206 -9.79 -13.16 -13.19
C THR A 206 -8.28 -13.02 -13.29
N CYS A 207 -7.53 -13.25 -12.21
CA CYS A 207 -6.06 -13.19 -12.22
C CYS A 207 -5.41 -14.42 -12.87
N ILE A 208 -6.16 -15.52 -12.99
CA ILE A 208 -5.70 -16.77 -13.58
C ILE A 208 -6.37 -16.85 -14.94
N ASP A 209 -5.64 -16.52 -16.00
CA ASP A 209 -6.13 -16.35 -17.37
C ASP A 209 -6.66 -17.68 -17.96
N ASN A 210 -7.77 -18.19 -17.41
CA ASN A 210 -8.45 -19.46 -17.68
C ASN A 210 -7.68 -20.78 -17.44
N ASP A 211 -6.43 -20.77 -16.96
CA ASP A 211 -5.72 -22.02 -16.67
C ASP A 211 -5.88 -22.49 -15.22
N VAL A 212 -6.79 -23.44 -15.03
CA VAL A 212 -7.12 -24.09 -13.74
C VAL A 212 -5.89 -24.77 -13.09
N SER A 213 -4.80 -24.99 -13.83
CA SER A 213 -3.59 -25.64 -13.33
C SER A 213 -2.77 -24.73 -12.41
N HIS A 214 -2.77 -23.42 -12.66
CA HIS A 214 -2.03 -22.42 -11.87
C HIS A 214 -2.75 -21.99 -10.57
N LEU A 215 -4.00 -22.43 -10.36
CA LEU A 215 -4.76 -22.20 -9.12
C LEU A 215 -4.09 -22.80 -7.88
N HIS A 216 -3.30 -23.87 -8.05
CA HIS A 216 -2.56 -24.48 -6.94
C HIS A 216 -1.27 -23.74 -6.59
N GLU A 217 -0.64 -23.05 -7.55
CA GLU A 217 0.64 -22.34 -7.36
C GLU A 217 0.45 -21.01 -6.61
N ILE A 218 -0.71 -20.36 -6.75
CA ILE A 218 -1.02 -19.11 -6.03
C ILE A 218 -1.13 -19.31 -4.52
N GLU A 219 -1.51 -20.51 -4.05
CA GLU A 219 -1.58 -20.85 -2.61
C GLU A 219 -0.19 -20.98 -1.95
N GLU A 220 0.89 -21.22 -2.72
CA GLU A 220 2.23 -21.49 -2.16
C GLU A 220 3.30 -20.44 -2.50
N GLU A 221 3.27 -19.79 -3.66
CA GLU A 221 4.43 -18.98 -4.12
C GLU A 221 4.19 -17.46 -4.21
N SER A 222 2.94 -16.99 -4.33
CA SER A 222 2.68 -15.57 -4.70
C SER A 222 2.66 -14.56 -3.54
N LEU A 223 2.43 -15.01 -2.30
CA LEU A 223 2.32 -14.12 -1.13
C LEU A 223 3.67 -13.78 -0.46
N ILE A 224 4.71 -14.58 -0.72
CA ILE A 224 5.95 -14.56 0.10
C ILE A 224 6.94 -13.49 -0.34
N HIS A 225 6.90 -13.03 -1.61
CA HIS A 225 7.98 -12.20 -2.18
C HIS A 225 7.64 -10.73 -2.42
N VAL A 226 6.36 -10.31 -2.34
CA VAL A 226 5.95 -8.93 -2.70
C VAL A 226 5.44 -8.12 -1.51
N ILE A 227 4.91 -8.76 -0.46
CA ILE A 227 4.32 -8.06 0.69
C ILE A 227 5.29 -8.10 1.87
N ASP A 228 5.58 -6.93 2.46
CA ASP A 228 6.36 -6.85 3.69
C ASP A 228 5.70 -7.73 4.77
N LYS A 229 6.49 -8.59 5.43
CA LYS A 229 6.00 -9.54 6.45
C LYS A 229 5.17 -8.85 7.54
N LYS A 230 5.44 -7.58 7.83
CA LYS A 230 4.66 -6.78 8.77
C LYS A 230 3.26 -6.43 8.26
N GLU A 231 3.14 -6.07 6.98
CA GLU A 231 1.86 -5.81 6.34
C GLU A 231 1.06 -7.11 6.13
N GLU A 232 1.73 -8.21 5.78
CA GLU A 232 1.12 -9.55 5.73
C GLU A 232 0.48 -9.92 7.08
N GLN A 233 1.22 -9.75 8.18
CA GLN A 233 0.70 -10.00 9.53
C GLN A 233 -0.46 -9.05 9.89
N ARG A 234 -0.41 -7.80 9.44
CA ARG A 234 -1.48 -6.81 9.66
C ARG A 234 -2.75 -7.21 8.89
N LEU A 235 -2.61 -7.59 7.62
CA LEU A 235 -3.68 -8.11 6.77
C LEU A 235 -4.30 -9.36 7.40
N HIS A 236 -3.50 -10.34 7.79
CA HIS A 236 -3.99 -11.54 8.47
C HIS A 236 -4.70 -11.22 9.80
N ARG A 237 -4.24 -10.21 10.56
CA ARG A 237 -4.95 -9.77 11.77
C ARG A 237 -6.29 -9.11 11.45
N LEU A 238 -6.36 -8.30 10.39
CA LEU A 238 -7.60 -7.66 9.94
C LEU A 238 -8.60 -8.69 9.42
N GLU A 239 -8.14 -9.64 8.61
CA GLU A 239 -8.94 -10.78 8.15
C GLU A 239 -9.38 -11.64 9.33
N ALA A 240 -8.47 -12.06 10.20
CA ALA A 240 -8.82 -12.87 11.36
C ALA A 240 -9.80 -12.15 12.30
N LYS A 241 -9.67 -10.84 12.50
CA LYS A 241 -10.61 -10.04 13.29
C LYS A 241 -11.99 -10.02 12.64
N ARG A 242 -12.06 -9.76 11.33
CA ARG A 242 -13.34 -9.74 10.59
C ARG A 242 -13.96 -11.13 10.47
N SER A 243 -13.19 -12.16 10.15
CA SER A 243 -13.62 -13.56 10.13
C SER A 243 -14.03 -14.05 11.51
N LYS A 244 -13.38 -13.59 12.59
CA LYS A 244 -13.80 -13.90 13.96
C LYS A 244 -15.09 -13.18 14.30
N ASP A 245 -15.26 -11.91 13.94
CA ASP A 245 -16.53 -11.20 14.12
C ASP A 245 -17.68 -11.85 13.32
N LEU A 246 -17.39 -12.36 12.12
CA LEU A 246 -18.34 -13.13 11.29
C LEU A 246 -18.66 -14.49 11.93
N LYS A 247 -17.65 -15.26 12.35
CA LYS A 247 -17.82 -16.57 13.01
C LYS A 247 -18.56 -16.47 14.35
N VAL A 248 -18.28 -15.43 15.13
CA VAL A 248 -18.91 -15.19 16.44
C VAL A 248 -20.37 -14.75 16.28
N LYS A 249 -20.73 -14.02 15.22
CA LYS A 249 -22.11 -13.57 14.99
C LYS A 249 -23.01 -14.58 14.28
N ARG A 250 -22.48 -15.55 13.53
CA ARG A 250 -23.28 -16.35 12.56
C ARG A 250 -23.06 -17.87 12.59
N GLY A 251 -22.36 -18.41 13.58
CA GLY A 251 -22.16 -19.87 13.70
C GLY A 251 -20.99 -20.40 12.88
N MET A 252 -20.70 -21.70 13.03
CA MET A 252 -19.53 -22.40 12.49
C MET A 252 -19.49 -22.36 10.94
N THR A 253 -18.41 -21.82 10.38
CA THR A 253 -18.24 -21.76 8.92
C THR A 253 -17.83 -23.13 8.37
N SER A 254 -18.60 -23.70 7.45
CA SER A 254 -18.23 -24.90 6.70
C SER A 254 -17.57 -24.53 5.37
N ASP A 255 -16.44 -25.15 5.05
CA ASP A 255 -15.78 -24.99 3.75
C ASP A 255 -16.61 -25.69 2.65
N LEU A 256 -16.77 -25.05 1.49
CA LEU A 256 -17.44 -25.61 0.32
C LEU A 256 -16.83 -26.97 -0.08
N ARG A 257 -15.51 -27.14 0.07
CA ARG A 257 -14.81 -28.41 -0.20
C ARG A 257 -15.35 -29.54 0.68
N LEU A 258 -15.60 -29.25 1.96
CA LEU A 258 -16.15 -30.20 2.92
C LEU A 258 -17.62 -30.50 2.64
N ALA A 259 -18.41 -29.48 2.26
CA ALA A 259 -19.81 -29.65 1.90
C ALA A 259 -19.97 -30.55 0.66
N VAL A 260 -19.18 -30.33 -0.39
CA VAL A 260 -19.18 -31.17 -1.60
C VAL A 260 -18.73 -32.59 -1.29
N ALA A 261 -17.67 -32.76 -0.47
CA ALA A 261 -17.21 -34.07 -0.03
C ALA A 261 -18.28 -34.82 0.76
N ALA A 262 -18.97 -34.14 1.69
CA ALA A 262 -20.05 -34.71 2.49
C ALA A 262 -21.22 -35.17 1.61
N VAL A 263 -21.66 -34.35 0.65
CA VAL A 263 -22.74 -34.71 -0.29
C VAL A 263 -22.37 -35.93 -1.12
N LYS A 264 -21.13 -36.01 -1.61
CA LYS A 264 -20.65 -37.18 -2.37
C LYS A 264 -20.58 -38.43 -1.51
N LEU A 265 -20.07 -38.32 -0.28
CA LEU A 265 -19.97 -39.42 0.66
C LEU A 265 -21.37 -39.94 1.06
N GLN A 266 -22.32 -39.03 1.31
CA GLN A 266 -23.72 -39.37 1.58
C GLN A 266 -24.38 -40.07 0.39
N ARG A 267 -24.15 -39.59 -0.83
CA ARG A 267 -24.66 -40.23 -2.06
C ARG A 267 -24.08 -41.62 -2.23
N TYR A 268 -22.77 -41.78 -2.02
CA TYR A 268 -22.10 -43.09 -2.08
C TYR A 268 -22.68 -44.05 -1.05
N TYR A 269 -22.83 -43.61 0.21
CA TYR A 269 -23.42 -44.43 1.28
C TYR A 269 -24.86 -44.85 0.95
N ARG A 270 -25.71 -43.93 0.50
CA ARG A 270 -27.11 -44.21 0.13
C ARG A 270 -27.24 -45.18 -1.05
N THR A 271 -26.34 -45.11 -2.01
CA THR A 271 -26.38 -45.94 -3.24
C THR A 271 -25.73 -47.31 -3.06
N HIS A 272 -24.66 -47.43 -2.28
CA HIS A 272 -23.84 -48.65 -2.23
C HIS A 272 -23.87 -49.37 -0.88
N VAL A 273 -24.05 -48.65 0.23
CA VAL A 273 -23.90 -49.22 1.59
C VAL A 273 -25.26 -49.49 2.22
N ALA A 274 -26.21 -48.55 2.10
CA ALA A 274 -27.56 -48.68 2.64
C ALA A 274 -28.36 -49.90 2.10
N PRO A 275 -28.28 -50.26 0.79
CA PRO A 275 -29.00 -51.42 0.26
C PRO A 275 -28.39 -52.73 0.77
N LYS A 276 -27.05 -52.81 0.79
CA LYS A 276 -26.34 -54.00 1.31
C LYS A 276 -26.69 -54.22 2.77
N ARG A 277 -26.67 -53.17 3.61
CA ARG A 277 -26.98 -53.26 5.04
C ARG A 277 -28.41 -53.70 5.34
N LYS A 278 -29.38 -53.39 4.47
CA LYS A 278 -30.74 -53.94 4.57
C LYS A 278 -30.79 -55.45 4.29
N ASN A 279 -30.01 -55.95 3.32
CA ASN A 279 -29.93 -57.39 3.07
C ASN A 279 -29.27 -58.15 4.24
N TRP A 280 -28.27 -57.57 4.91
CA TRP A 280 -27.65 -58.18 6.10
C TRP A 280 -28.54 -58.20 7.37
N MET A 281 -29.68 -57.50 7.38
CA MET A 281 -30.61 -57.46 8.52
C MET A 281 -31.89 -58.30 8.29
N ILE A 282 -32.01 -58.96 7.14
CA ILE A 282 -33.17 -59.80 6.78
C ILE A 282 -32.81 -61.30 6.78
N GLU A 283 -31.54 -61.65 6.95
CA GLU A 283 -31.06 -63.00 7.34
C GLU A 283 -30.84 -63.08 8.85
#